data_AF-A0A4Y2D929-F1
#
_entry.id   AF-A0A4Y2D929-F1
#
_cell.length_a   1.000
_cell.length_b   1.000
_cell.length_c   1.000
_cell.angle_alpha   90.00
_cell.angle_beta   90.00
_cell.angle_gamma   90.00
#
_symmetry.space_group_name_H-M   'P 1'
#
loop_
_entity.id
_entity.type
_entity.pdbx_description
1 polymer ?
#
loop_
_entity_poly.entity_id
_entity_poly.type
_entity_poly.pdbx_seq_one_letter_code
_entity_poly.pdbx_strand_id
1 'polypeptide(L)'
;MVRDAENLWPKVKEFENELVNSEVTSEYKSCVIVCSAIVQEKILDPGKFSCLRNLLRVTAWVVRFVNALKRKNAEKGPLTSDELTNAEMFWVRITQNDSYSNEITCLKNNKSLPRDSKLLCLNPFLDSNGILRVTGRLGKSTHLSTFEKHSIILPSKTKLTELLIWDSHKRVFHSGVSHTLVQVREKYWILKSRQTIKSVLSKCTICKRFNSSPGTQVIAPLPDIRVEQSAPFTIIGVDFAGPLFVKDTNAKHYILLITCAVTRSVHLELVGDKTTDTFLLAFRRFISRRGLCSVVISDNARTFKRAELEIKRIWNILNHPDVKNFYSFNGIKWQYIVERAVWWGGFYERMVRTVKTALRKTLGKSCLTVEHLLTVLIEIEGMINSRPITYVGSDTEEPTALTPSHFLLGKRITSLPSVNDVILIKDDHLPQNFWKLGRIIELLPGRDGKVRACKITSLSKFDVTLDRFATRLAAEFIIFLEFFSLILGVDQLAASRLQLDSRNLPEFL
;
A
#
# COMPACT_ATOMS: atom_id res chain seq x y z
N MET A 1 -35.93 -6.29 -16.11
CA MET A 1 -36.29 -6.52 -17.52
C MET A 1 -37.81 -6.58 -17.57
N VAL A 2 -38.43 -5.45 -17.85
CA VAL A 2 -39.88 -5.35 -18.12
C VAL A 2 -40.05 -5.77 -19.58
N ARG A 3 -40.94 -6.74 -19.85
CA ARG A 3 -41.36 -7.10 -21.21
C ARG A 3 -42.67 -6.37 -21.46
N ASP A 4 -42.70 -5.43 -22.39
CA ASP A 4 -43.94 -4.78 -22.82
C ASP A 4 -44.80 -5.72 -23.68
N ALA A 5 -46.11 -5.48 -23.68
CA ALA A 5 -47.12 -6.33 -24.30
C ALA A 5 -47.08 -6.29 -25.85
N GLU A 6 -47.37 -7.44 -26.48
CA GLU A 6 -47.25 -7.71 -27.94
C GLU A 6 -48.11 -6.80 -28.82
N ASN A 7 -49.13 -6.16 -28.26
CA ASN A 7 -50.03 -5.25 -28.96
C ASN A 7 -49.39 -3.89 -29.33
N LEU A 8 -48.19 -3.59 -28.84
CA LEU A 8 -47.43 -2.39 -29.17
C LEU A 8 -46.38 -2.59 -30.27
N TRP A 9 -46.32 -3.78 -30.88
CA TRP A 9 -45.35 -4.08 -31.93
C TRP A 9 -45.84 -3.53 -33.28
N PRO A 10 -44.97 -2.90 -34.09
CA PRO A 10 -45.37 -2.34 -35.37
C PRO A 10 -45.79 -3.44 -36.34
N LYS A 11 -47.00 -3.32 -36.90
CA LYS A 11 -47.53 -4.24 -37.91
C LYS A 11 -46.94 -3.95 -39.28
N VAL A 12 -46.52 -4.99 -39.98
CA VAL A 12 -45.98 -4.94 -41.35
C VAL A 12 -47.11 -4.51 -42.29
N LYS A 13 -46.89 -3.44 -43.07
CA LYS A 13 -47.77 -3.09 -44.20
C LYS A 13 -47.44 -4.04 -45.36
N GLU A 14 -48.42 -4.87 -45.75
CA GLU A 14 -48.38 -5.59 -47.01
C GLU A 14 -48.49 -4.58 -48.16
N PHE A 15 -47.56 -4.64 -49.10
CA PHE A 15 -47.64 -3.89 -50.36
C PHE A 15 -48.45 -4.73 -51.34
N GLU A 16 -49.64 -4.26 -51.70
CA GLU A 16 -50.41 -4.77 -52.83
C GLU A 16 -49.73 -4.34 -54.15
N ASN A 17 -49.49 -5.30 -55.04
CA ASN A 17 -49.04 -5.05 -56.40
C ASN A 17 -50.26 -4.65 -57.26
N GLU A 18 -50.43 -3.36 -57.52
CA GLU A 18 -51.30 -2.91 -58.60
C GLU A 18 -50.52 -2.92 -59.94
N LEU A 19 -50.96 -3.81 -60.83
CA LEU A 19 -50.61 -3.81 -62.25
C LEU A 19 -51.30 -2.65 -62.95
N VAL A 20 -50.52 -1.69 -63.45
CA VAL A 20 -51.01 -0.70 -64.42
C VAL A 20 -50.23 -0.88 -65.73
N ASN A 21 -50.95 -1.37 -66.75
CA ASN A 21 -50.53 -1.34 -68.14
C ASN A 21 -50.65 0.09 -68.69
N SER A 22 -49.57 0.62 -69.27
CA SER A 22 -49.68 1.56 -70.41
C SER A 22 -48.42 1.47 -71.26
N GLU A 23 -48.62 1.17 -72.54
CA GLU A 23 -47.61 1.08 -73.59
C GLU A 23 -47.15 2.48 -74.01
N VAL A 24 -45.83 2.72 -74.08
CA VAL A 24 -45.23 3.65 -75.07
C VAL A 24 -43.87 3.09 -75.50
N THR A 25 -43.73 2.90 -76.80
CA THR A 25 -42.56 2.45 -77.54
C THR A 25 -41.51 3.56 -77.70
N SER A 26 -40.23 3.28 -77.40
CA SER A 26 -39.08 3.86 -78.16
C SER A 26 -37.73 3.26 -77.75
N GLU A 27 -37.09 2.61 -78.74
CA GLU A 27 -35.65 2.43 -78.96
C GLU A 27 -34.76 1.84 -77.86
N TYR A 28 -34.45 0.54 -78.03
CA TYR A 28 -33.28 -0.10 -77.45
C TYR A 28 -31.98 0.53 -78.00
N LYS A 29 -31.33 1.38 -77.22
CA LYS A 29 -29.87 1.50 -77.26
C LYS A 29 -29.29 0.63 -76.15
N SER A 30 -28.70 -0.49 -76.54
CA SER A 30 -27.85 -1.32 -75.68
C SER A 30 -26.60 -0.53 -75.28
N CYS A 31 -26.72 0.30 -74.24
CA CYS A 31 -25.55 0.78 -73.55
C CYS A 31 -25.10 -0.34 -72.61
N VAL A 32 -24.18 -1.19 -73.09
CA VAL A 32 -23.43 -2.10 -72.22
C VAL A 32 -22.52 -1.21 -71.36
N ILE A 33 -23.05 -0.75 -70.23
CA ILE A 33 -22.22 -0.21 -69.16
C ILE A 33 -21.53 -1.41 -68.53
N VAL A 34 -20.30 -1.69 -68.98
CA VAL A 34 -19.38 -2.54 -68.22
C VAL A 34 -18.97 -1.76 -66.98
N CYS A 35 -19.82 -1.78 -65.95
CA CYS A 35 -19.40 -1.45 -64.61
C CYS A 35 -18.56 -2.64 -64.11
N SER A 36 -17.24 -2.56 -64.23
CA SER A 36 -16.33 -3.37 -63.42
C SER A 36 -16.38 -2.88 -61.97
N ALA A 37 -17.52 -3.04 -61.33
CA ALA A 37 -17.63 -2.84 -59.90
C ALA A 37 -16.88 -4.00 -59.24
N ILE A 38 -15.62 -3.78 -58.86
CA ILE A 38 -14.93 -4.61 -57.86
C ILE A 38 -15.63 -4.32 -56.53
N VAL A 39 -16.82 -4.88 -56.34
CA VAL A 39 -17.53 -4.84 -55.07
C VAL A 39 -16.84 -5.87 -54.18
N GLN A 40 -15.76 -5.45 -53.53
CA GLN A 40 -15.18 -6.18 -52.42
C GLN A 40 -15.93 -5.76 -51.14
N GLU A 41 -17.25 -5.90 -51.12
CA GLU A 41 -18.01 -5.75 -49.88
C GLU A 41 -17.58 -6.88 -48.95
N LYS A 42 -16.93 -6.49 -47.85
CA LYS A 42 -16.57 -7.43 -46.78
C LYS A 42 -17.87 -7.99 -46.22
N ILE A 43 -18.16 -9.26 -46.52
CA ILE A 43 -19.34 -10.02 -46.06
C ILE A 43 -19.52 -9.91 -44.53
N LEU A 44 -18.44 -9.67 -43.79
CA LEU A 44 -18.43 -9.43 -42.35
C LEU A 44 -17.57 -8.21 -42.03
N ASP A 45 -17.97 -7.43 -41.03
CA ASP A 45 -17.15 -6.35 -40.48
C ASP A 45 -16.46 -6.82 -39.19
N PRO A 46 -15.12 -6.97 -39.14
CA PRO A 46 -14.38 -7.27 -37.91
C PRO A 46 -14.65 -6.29 -36.77
N GLY A 47 -15.00 -5.03 -37.08
CA GLY A 47 -15.33 -3.97 -36.12
C GLY A 47 -16.43 -4.35 -35.15
N LYS A 48 -17.38 -5.18 -35.59
CA LYS A 48 -18.52 -5.66 -34.79
C LYS A 48 -18.17 -6.76 -33.79
N PHE A 49 -16.93 -7.26 -33.79
CA PHE A 49 -16.49 -8.34 -32.92
C PHE A 49 -15.60 -7.84 -31.78
N SER A 50 -15.88 -8.33 -30.57
CA SER A 50 -15.07 -8.09 -29.36
C SER A 50 -14.15 -9.27 -29.02
N CYS A 51 -14.29 -10.40 -29.72
CA CYS A 51 -13.58 -11.65 -29.46
C CYS A 51 -13.13 -12.31 -30.76
N LEU A 52 -11.83 -12.66 -30.83
CA LEU A 52 -11.23 -13.34 -31.98
C LEU A 52 -11.94 -14.67 -32.28
N ARG A 53 -12.16 -15.49 -31.25
CA ARG A 53 -12.81 -16.81 -31.41
C ARG A 53 -14.19 -16.70 -32.08
N ASN A 54 -14.97 -15.67 -31.76
CA ASN A 54 -16.28 -15.46 -32.37
C ASN A 54 -16.15 -15.02 -33.83
N LEU A 55 -15.22 -14.09 -34.13
CA LEU A 55 -14.92 -13.69 -35.51
C LEU A 55 -14.56 -14.92 -36.37
N LEU A 56 -13.64 -15.75 -35.91
CA LEU A 56 -13.18 -16.93 -36.64
C LEU A 56 -14.30 -17.96 -36.81
N ARG A 57 -15.09 -18.25 -35.76
CA ARG A 57 -16.20 -19.22 -35.84
C ARG A 57 -17.30 -18.76 -36.78
N VAL A 58 -17.73 -17.50 -36.69
CA VAL A 58 -18.77 -16.96 -37.60
C VAL A 58 -18.27 -17.01 -39.04
N THR A 59 -17.02 -16.62 -39.28
CA THR A 59 -16.42 -16.68 -40.62
C THR A 59 -16.36 -18.10 -41.14
N ALA A 60 -15.93 -19.07 -40.33
CA ALA A 60 -15.87 -20.49 -40.70
C ALA A 60 -17.27 -21.04 -41.05
N TRP A 61 -18.29 -20.71 -40.25
CA TRP A 61 -19.68 -21.10 -40.55
C TRP A 61 -20.20 -20.50 -41.85
N VAL A 62 -19.94 -19.21 -42.10
CA VAL A 62 -20.33 -18.54 -43.35
C VAL A 62 -19.63 -19.20 -44.55
N VAL A 63 -18.33 -19.48 -44.44
CA VAL A 63 -17.56 -20.16 -45.50
C VAL A 63 -18.10 -21.57 -45.74
N ARG A 64 -18.39 -22.34 -44.68
CA ARG A 64 -18.99 -23.67 -44.80
C ARG A 64 -20.35 -23.62 -45.51
N PHE A 65 -21.20 -22.67 -45.12
CA PHE A 65 -22.51 -22.48 -45.76
C PHE A 65 -22.38 -22.16 -47.25
N VAL A 66 -21.50 -21.22 -47.62
CA VAL A 66 -21.23 -20.89 -49.03
C VAL A 66 -20.69 -22.10 -49.80
N ASN A 67 -19.82 -22.91 -49.19
CA ASN A 67 -19.30 -24.12 -49.82
C ASN A 67 -20.37 -25.20 -50.01
N ALA A 68 -21.29 -25.34 -49.05
CA ALA A 68 -22.43 -26.26 -49.16
C ALA A 68 -23.34 -25.89 -50.33
N LEU A 69 -23.61 -24.59 -50.53
CA LEU A 69 -24.37 -24.09 -51.69
C LEU A 69 -23.67 -24.39 -53.02
N LYS A 70 -22.34 -24.27 -53.07
CA LYS A 70 -21.55 -24.51 -54.29
C LYS A 70 -21.36 -25.99 -54.63
N ARG A 71 -21.11 -26.84 -53.63
CA ARG A 71 -20.69 -28.24 -53.82
C ARG A 71 -21.82 -29.26 -53.64
N LYS A 72 -23.04 -28.82 -53.29
CA LYS A 72 -24.22 -29.66 -52.98
C LYS A 72 -23.99 -30.74 -51.91
N ASN A 73 -22.89 -30.67 -51.17
CA ASN A 73 -22.59 -31.58 -50.07
C ASN A 73 -22.16 -30.75 -48.85
N ALA A 74 -22.96 -30.81 -47.79
CA ALA A 74 -22.77 -30.01 -46.59
C ALA A 74 -22.06 -30.84 -45.51
N GLU A 75 -20.87 -30.40 -45.09
CA GLU A 75 -20.22 -30.95 -43.91
C GLU A 75 -21.10 -30.71 -42.66
N LYS A 76 -21.44 -31.78 -41.95
CA LYS A 76 -22.28 -31.75 -40.75
C LYS A 76 -21.41 -31.85 -39.49
N GLY A 77 -21.91 -31.30 -38.38
CA GLY A 77 -21.25 -31.37 -37.07
C GLY A 77 -20.44 -30.11 -36.71
N PRO A 78 -19.61 -30.16 -35.65
CA PRO A 78 -18.85 -29.01 -35.16
C PRO A 78 -17.81 -28.51 -36.20
N LEU A 79 -17.37 -27.26 -36.04
CA LEU A 79 -16.28 -26.69 -36.84
C LEU A 79 -14.96 -27.41 -36.56
N THR A 80 -14.23 -27.74 -37.62
CA THR A 80 -12.91 -28.37 -37.54
C THR A 80 -11.81 -27.34 -37.27
N SER A 81 -10.63 -27.80 -36.86
CA SER A 81 -9.44 -26.95 -36.71
C SER A 81 -9.04 -26.30 -38.04
N ASP A 82 -9.20 -27.02 -39.15
CA ASP A 82 -8.80 -26.56 -40.46
C ASP A 82 -9.70 -25.43 -40.95
N GLU A 83 -11.01 -25.50 -40.69
CA GLU A 83 -11.93 -24.40 -41.00
C GLU A 83 -11.64 -23.15 -40.20
N LEU A 84 -11.30 -23.29 -38.91
CA LEU A 84 -10.91 -22.15 -38.09
C LEU A 84 -9.57 -21.55 -38.56
N THR A 85 -8.63 -22.40 -38.96
CA THR A 85 -7.34 -21.96 -39.52
C THR A 85 -7.54 -21.25 -40.85
N ASN A 86 -8.41 -21.77 -41.72
CA ASN A 86 -8.78 -21.15 -42.99
C ASN A 86 -9.49 -19.82 -42.78
N ALA A 87 -10.40 -19.73 -41.81
CA ALA A 87 -11.05 -18.48 -41.44
C ALA A 87 -10.03 -17.44 -40.92
N GLU A 88 -9.03 -17.87 -40.15
CA GLU A 88 -7.96 -17.00 -39.69
C GLU A 88 -7.10 -16.49 -40.85
N MET A 89 -6.66 -17.40 -41.73
CA MET A 89 -5.86 -17.03 -42.92
C MET A 89 -6.65 -16.15 -43.89
N PHE A 90 -7.96 -16.33 -44.00
CA PHE A 90 -8.84 -15.45 -44.77
C PHE A 90 -8.77 -14.00 -44.27
N TRP A 91 -8.91 -13.78 -42.96
CA TRP A 91 -8.80 -12.43 -42.38
C TRP A 91 -7.40 -11.85 -42.47
N VAL A 92 -6.36 -12.67 -42.31
CA VAL A 92 -4.97 -12.26 -42.52
C VAL A 92 -4.80 -11.74 -43.95
N ARG A 93 -5.25 -12.50 -44.96
CA ARG A 93 -5.11 -12.12 -46.37
C ARG A 93 -5.84 -10.81 -46.68
N ILE A 94 -7.07 -10.65 -46.20
CA ILE A 94 -7.82 -9.38 -46.35
C ILE A 94 -7.05 -8.23 -45.70
N THR A 95 -6.63 -8.40 -44.45
CA THR A 95 -5.93 -7.37 -43.69
C THR A 95 -4.61 -6.95 -44.36
N GLN A 96 -3.87 -7.92 -44.90
CA GLN A 96 -2.64 -7.67 -45.65
C GLN A 96 -2.92 -6.98 -46.97
N ASN A 97 -3.94 -7.41 -47.72
CA ASN A 97 -4.30 -6.79 -49.00
C ASN A 97 -4.77 -5.34 -48.79
N ASP A 98 -5.55 -5.06 -47.75
CA ASP A 98 -6.01 -3.72 -47.42
C ASP A 98 -4.85 -2.77 -47.05
N SER A 99 -3.80 -3.29 -46.41
CA SER A 99 -2.71 -2.46 -45.86
C SER A 99 -1.45 -2.42 -46.74
N TYR A 100 -1.23 -3.45 -47.55
CA TYR A 100 0.03 -3.72 -48.26
C TYR A 100 -0.21 -4.19 -49.71
N SER A 101 -1.31 -3.75 -50.34
CA SER A 101 -1.66 -4.12 -51.73
C SER A 101 -0.53 -3.87 -52.73
N ASN A 102 0.15 -2.73 -52.61
CA ASN A 102 1.29 -2.36 -53.46
C ASN A 102 2.45 -3.33 -53.28
N GLU A 103 2.87 -3.59 -52.04
CA GLU A 103 3.96 -4.52 -51.73
C GLU A 103 3.64 -5.95 -52.19
N ILE A 104 2.41 -6.42 -51.98
CA ILE A 104 1.95 -7.73 -52.44
C ILE A 104 2.01 -7.82 -53.96
N THR A 105 1.61 -6.76 -54.68
CA THR A 105 1.63 -6.72 -56.14
C THR A 105 3.06 -6.71 -56.68
N CYS A 106 3.99 -5.97 -56.04
CA CYS A 106 5.41 -6.02 -56.37
C CYS A 106 5.97 -7.44 -56.22
N LEU A 107 5.71 -8.09 -55.09
CA LEU A 107 6.21 -9.43 -54.80
C LEU A 107 5.62 -10.50 -55.72
N LYS A 108 4.32 -10.41 -56.07
CA LYS A 108 3.70 -11.31 -57.06
C LYS A 108 4.36 -11.21 -58.44
N ASN A 109 4.81 -10.02 -58.82
CA ASN A 109 5.46 -9.76 -60.10
C ASN A 109 7.00 -9.92 -60.05
N ASN A 110 7.55 -10.52 -58.98
CA ASN A 110 8.99 -10.65 -58.74
C ASN A 110 9.77 -9.31 -58.81
N LYS A 111 9.12 -8.19 -58.46
CA LYS A 111 9.75 -6.86 -58.38
C LYS A 111 10.17 -6.55 -56.95
N SER A 112 11.26 -5.80 -56.80
CA SER A 112 11.69 -5.28 -55.50
C SER A 112 10.65 -4.33 -54.89
N LEU A 113 10.58 -4.29 -53.56
CA LEU A 113 9.69 -3.37 -52.85
C LEU A 113 10.13 -1.90 -53.03
N PRO A 114 9.19 -0.94 -52.95
CA PRO A 114 9.50 0.48 -52.89
C PRO A 114 10.44 0.83 -51.74
N ARG A 115 11.36 1.79 -51.95
CA ARG A 115 12.37 2.20 -50.94
C ARG A 115 11.77 2.78 -49.67
N ASP A 116 10.57 3.36 -49.76
CA ASP A 116 9.79 3.96 -48.68
C ASP A 116 8.88 2.94 -47.95
N SER A 117 8.81 1.69 -48.43
CA SER A 117 7.97 0.68 -47.79
C SER A 117 8.46 0.36 -46.39
N LYS A 118 7.53 0.42 -45.43
CA LYS A 118 7.76 0.05 -44.02
C LYS A 118 8.13 -1.42 -43.85
N LEU A 119 7.88 -2.25 -44.88
CA LEU A 119 8.17 -3.68 -44.86
C LEU A 119 9.56 -4.00 -45.43
N LEU A 120 10.23 -3.07 -46.11
CA LEU A 120 11.51 -3.32 -46.78
C LEU A 120 12.57 -3.90 -45.82
N CYS A 121 12.64 -3.38 -44.59
CA CYS A 121 13.58 -3.83 -43.57
C CYS A 121 13.30 -5.24 -43.00
N LEU A 122 12.14 -5.82 -43.34
CA LEU A 122 11.74 -7.15 -42.89
C LEU A 122 12.05 -8.25 -43.91
N ASN A 123 12.64 -7.89 -45.06
CA ASN A 123 12.89 -8.78 -46.19
C ASN A 123 11.68 -9.69 -46.48
N PRO A 124 10.51 -9.11 -46.84
CA PRO A 124 9.25 -9.83 -46.87
C PRO A 124 9.14 -10.70 -48.13
N PHE A 125 8.44 -11.83 -48.01
CA PHE A 125 8.12 -12.70 -49.15
C PHE A 125 6.67 -13.18 -49.07
N LEU A 126 6.12 -13.65 -50.19
CA LEU A 126 4.82 -14.30 -50.26
C LEU A 126 4.99 -15.82 -50.20
N ASP A 127 4.24 -16.47 -49.31
CA ASP A 127 4.20 -17.93 -49.27
C ASP A 127 3.30 -18.51 -50.39
N SER A 128 3.26 -19.85 -50.49
CA SER A 128 2.43 -20.57 -51.48
C SER A 128 0.93 -20.28 -51.36
N ASN A 129 0.48 -19.79 -50.20
CA ASN A 129 -0.91 -19.41 -49.94
C ASN A 129 -1.15 -17.90 -50.15
N GLY A 130 -0.17 -17.17 -50.68
CA GLY A 130 -0.24 -15.72 -50.90
C GLY A 130 -0.28 -14.89 -49.62
N ILE A 131 0.26 -15.41 -48.51
CA ILE A 131 0.38 -14.71 -47.24
C ILE A 131 1.76 -14.05 -47.15
N LEU A 132 1.77 -12.78 -46.77
CA LEU A 132 2.99 -11.98 -46.61
C LEU A 132 3.70 -12.34 -45.29
N ARG A 133 4.96 -12.75 -45.37
CA ARG A 133 5.75 -13.25 -44.23
C ARG A 133 7.13 -12.58 -44.15
N VAL A 134 7.69 -12.58 -42.94
CA VAL A 134 9.06 -12.13 -42.67
C VAL A 134 10.06 -13.23 -43.00
N THR A 135 11.20 -12.86 -43.59
CA THR A 135 12.35 -13.76 -43.70
C THR A 135 13.22 -13.65 -42.45
N GLY A 136 13.31 -14.72 -41.66
CA GLY A 136 14.16 -14.79 -40.46
C GLY A 136 15.51 -15.46 -40.71
N ARG A 137 16.45 -15.29 -39.77
CA ARG A 137 17.77 -15.99 -39.78
C ARG A 137 17.66 -17.49 -39.51
N LEU A 138 16.51 -17.96 -39.03
CA LEU A 138 16.26 -19.35 -38.65
C LEU A 138 15.64 -20.20 -39.77
N GLY A 139 15.59 -19.70 -41.01
CA GLY A 139 14.93 -20.38 -42.13
C GLY A 139 15.46 -21.78 -42.46
N LYS A 140 16.73 -22.09 -42.13
CA LYS A 140 17.34 -23.41 -42.34
C LYS A 140 17.08 -24.42 -41.20
N SER A 141 16.49 -24.00 -40.08
CA SER A 141 16.20 -24.92 -38.97
C SER A 141 15.22 -25.99 -39.41
N THR A 142 15.47 -27.26 -39.08
CA THR A 142 14.54 -28.38 -39.35
C THR A 142 13.53 -28.59 -38.23
N HIS A 143 13.82 -28.12 -37.02
CA HIS A 143 13.02 -28.37 -35.81
C HIS A 143 11.92 -27.34 -35.55
N LEU A 144 12.00 -26.17 -36.17
CA LEU A 144 10.99 -25.11 -36.00
C LEU A 144 9.84 -25.27 -37.00
N SER A 145 8.65 -24.85 -36.60
CA SER A 145 7.49 -24.74 -37.49
C SER A 145 7.67 -23.60 -38.50
N THR A 146 6.87 -23.63 -39.57
CA THR A 146 6.87 -22.56 -40.58
C THR A 146 6.55 -21.18 -39.99
N PHE A 147 5.69 -21.13 -38.96
CA PHE A 147 5.30 -19.87 -38.31
C PHE A 147 6.43 -19.26 -37.46
N GLU A 148 7.25 -20.11 -36.84
CA GLU A 148 8.41 -19.70 -36.04
C GLU A 148 9.56 -19.24 -36.94
N LYS A 149 9.76 -19.87 -38.10
CA LYS A 149 10.78 -19.43 -39.08
C LYS A 149 10.34 -18.16 -39.82
N HIS A 150 9.06 -18.10 -40.19
CA HIS A 150 8.49 -17.12 -41.10
C HIS A 150 7.15 -16.61 -40.57
N SER A 151 7.22 -15.73 -39.58
CA SER A 151 6.04 -15.13 -38.97
C SER A 151 5.26 -14.28 -39.98
N ILE A 152 3.93 -14.27 -39.82
CA ILE A 152 3.00 -13.55 -40.69
C ILE A 152 3.07 -12.05 -40.41
N ILE A 153 3.28 -11.23 -41.44
CA ILE A 153 3.35 -9.77 -41.28
C ILE A 153 1.94 -9.21 -41.08
N LEU A 154 1.74 -8.41 -40.03
CA LEU A 154 0.47 -7.72 -39.79
C LEU A 154 0.66 -6.22 -39.52
N PRO A 155 -0.28 -5.36 -39.99
CA PRO A 155 -0.32 -3.95 -39.65
C PRO A 155 -0.68 -3.73 -38.18
N SER A 156 -0.21 -2.63 -37.59
CA SER A 156 -0.47 -2.29 -36.17
C SER A 156 -1.90 -1.86 -35.89
N LYS A 157 -2.52 -1.12 -36.81
CA LYS A 157 -3.78 -0.41 -36.56
C LYS A 157 -4.96 -1.06 -37.29
N THR A 158 -5.20 -2.33 -37.03
CA THR A 158 -6.37 -3.03 -37.58
C THR A 158 -7.12 -3.78 -36.49
N LYS A 159 -8.41 -4.01 -36.74
CA LYS A 159 -9.26 -4.70 -35.77
C LYS A 159 -8.84 -6.15 -35.55
N LEU A 160 -8.42 -6.84 -36.61
CA LEU A 160 -7.86 -8.19 -36.49
C LEU A 160 -6.64 -8.21 -35.56
N THR A 161 -5.71 -7.27 -35.74
CA THR A 161 -4.53 -7.14 -34.88
C THR A 161 -4.90 -6.88 -33.42
N GLU A 162 -5.86 -6.00 -33.17
CA GLU A 162 -6.37 -5.75 -31.80
C GLU A 162 -6.96 -7.03 -31.19
N LEU A 163 -7.79 -7.78 -31.93
CA LEU A 163 -8.40 -9.03 -31.46
C LEU A 163 -7.36 -10.13 -31.18
N LEU A 164 -6.34 -10.26 -32.04
CA LEU A 164 -5.22 -11.20 -31.84
C LEU A 164 -4.43 -10.86 -30.58
N ILE A 165 -4.13 -9.58 -30.36
CA ILE A 165 -3.42 -9.14 -29.14
C ILE A 165 -4.28 -9.42 -27.89
N TRP A 166 -5.58 -9.14 -27.94
CA TRP A 166 -6.49 -9.43 -26.83
C TRP A 166 -6.58 -10.91 -26.48
N ASP A 167 -6.64 -11.77 -27.50
CA ASP A 167 -6.67 -13.21 -27.32
C ASP A 167 -5.36 -13.72 -26.69
N SER A 168 -4.22 -13.30 -27.22
CA SER A 168 -2.91 -13.63 -26.65
C SER A 168 -2.75 -13.12 -25.22
N HIS A 169 -3.21 -11.90 -24.94
CA HIS A 169 -3.17 -11.31 -23.60
C HIS A 169 -3.96 -12.13 -22.56
N LYS A 170 -5.11 -12.70 -22.95
CA LYS A 170 -5.89 -13.60 -22.12
C LYS A 170 -5.20 -14.96 -21.93
N ARG A 171 -4.59 -15.51 -22.98
CA ARG A 171 -3.86 -16.79 -22.92
C ARG A 171 -2.65 -16.75 -21.99
N VAL A 172 -1.95 -15.62 -21.93
CA VAL A 172 -0.84 -15.41 -20.99
C VAL A 172 -1.31 -14.93 -19.61
N PHE A 173 -2.59 -15.11 -19.26
CA PHE A 173 -3.17 -14.76 -17.96
C PHE A 173 -2.88 -13.32 -17.51
N HIS A 174 -2.99 -12.35 -18.43
CA HIS A 174 -2.76 -10.94 -18.11
C HIS A 174 -1.34 -10.58 -17.61
N SER A 175 -0.32 -11.41 -17.90
CA SER A 175 1.09 -11.26 -17.47
C SER A 175 1.84 -10.07 -18.12
N GLY A 176 1.13 -9.07 -18.62
CA GLY A 176 1.71 -7.82 -19.13
C GLY A 176 2.22 -7.87 -20.57
N VAL A 177 2.90 -6.80 -20.97
CA VAL A 177 3.30 -6.51 -22.37
C VAL A 177 4.34 -7.50 -22.88
N SER A 178 5.34 -7.86 -22.07
CA SER A 178 6.45 -8.71 -22.51
C SER A 178 6.00 -10.13 -22.85
N HIS A 179 5.22 -10.77 -21.96
CA HIS A 179 4.67 -12.10 -22.21
C HIS A 179 3.70 -12.12 -23.38
N THR A 180 2.83 -11.11 -23.48
CA THR A 180 1.90 -10.98 -24.62
C THR A 180 2.66 -10.83 -25.94
N LEU A 181 3.78 -10.10 -25.94
CA LEU A 181 4.63 -9.93 -27.13
C LEU A 181 5.27 -11.24 -27.57
N VAL A 182 5.78 -12.05 -26.63
CA VAL A 182 6.35 -13.37 -26.94
C VAL A 182 5.28 -14.26 -27.58
N GLN A 183 4.11 -14.38 -26.97
CA GLN A 183 3.01 -15.20 -27.50
C GLN A 183 2.57 -14.77 -28.91
N VAL A 184 2.48 -13.45 -29.15
CA VAL A 184 2.12 -12.92 -30.48
C VAL A 184 3.19 -13.26 -31.51
N ARG A 185 4.47 -13.17 -31.13
CA ARG A 185 5.61 -13.40 -32.03
C ARG A 185 5.80 -14.84 -32.47
N GLU A 186 5.19 -15.81 -31.77
CA GLU A 186 5.18 -17.22 -32.21
C GLU A 186 4.57 -17.38 -33.61
N LYS A 187 3.64 -16.51 -33.99
CA LYS A 187 2.92 -16.60 -35.27
C LYS A 187 2.92 -15.32 -36.10
N TYR A 188 2.93 -14.15 -35.46
CA TYR A 188 2.74 -12.87 -36.13
C TYR A 188 3.85 -11.87 -35.86
N TRP A 189 4.27 -11.20 -36.92
CA TRP A 189 5.14 -10.03 -36.87
C TRP A 189 4.32 -8.75 -37.07
N ILE A 190 3.88 -8.16 -35.97
CA ILE A 190 3.13 -6.89 -36.00
C ILE A 190 4.11 -5.71 -36.03
N LEU A 191 3.94 -4.80 -37.00
CA LEU A 191 4.72 -3.56 -37.05
C LEU A 191 4.52 -2.75 -35.76
N LYS A 192 5.60 -2.25 -35.15
CA LYS A 192 5.54 -1.55 -33.85
C LYS A 192 4.76 -2.36 -32.78
N SER A 193 4.98 -3.68 -32.78
CA SER A 193 4.27 -4.66 -31.93
C SER A 193 4.21 -4.24 -30.46
N ARG A 194 5.35 -3.85 -29.87
CA ARG A 194 5.40 -3.49 -28.44
C ARG A 194 4.50 -2.28 -28.11
N GLN A 195 4.56 -1.23 -28.94
CA GLN A 195 3.73 -0.03 -28.76
C GLN A 195 2.25 -0.36 -28.96
N THR A 196 1.93 -1.16 -29.98
CA THR A 196 0.56 -1.60 -30.28
C THR A 196 -0.01 -2.42 -29.14
N ILE A 197 0.74 -3.39 -28.62
CA ILE A 197 0.36 -4.21 -27.46
C ILE A 197 0.16 -3.31 -26.23
N LYS A 198 1.09 -2.41 -25.91
CA LYS A 198 0.92 -1.47 -24.80
C LYS A 198 -0.38 -0.66 -24.92
N SER A 199 -0.69 -0.17 -26.12
CA SER A 199 -1.93 0.55 -26.40
C SER A 199 -3.19 -0.31 -26.20
N VAL A 200 -3.18 -1.56 -26.64
CA VAL A 200 -4.34 -2.46 -26.48
C VAL A 200 -4.53 -2.83 -25.01
N LEU A 201 -3.45 -3.25 -24.33
CA LEU A 201 -3.47 -3.67 -22.93
C LEU A 201 -3.86 -2.52 -21.99
N SER A 202 -3.56 -1.27 -22.35
CA SER A 202 -4.00 -0.09 -21.58
C SER A 202 -5.51 0.00 -21.43
N LYS A 203 -6.29 -0.66 -22.28
CA LYS A 203 -7.77 -0.71 -22.23
C LYS A 203 -8.29 -1.86 -21.35
N CYS A 204 -7.42 -2.74 -20.84
CA CYS A 204 -7.82 -3.89 -20.02
C CYS A 204 -8.25 -3.48 -18.62
N THR A 205 -9.54 -3.66 -18.35
CA THR A 205 -10.17 -3.37 -17.04
C THR A 205 -9.58 -4.22 -15.92
N ILE A 206 -9.27 -5.49 -16.20
CA ILE A 206 -8.61 -6.40 -15.24
C ILE A 206 -7.23 -5.84 -14.87
N CYS A 207 -6.37 -5.58 -15.86
CA CYS A 207 -5.05 -5.02 -15.60
C CYS A 207 -5.11 -3.63 -14.95
N LYS A 208 -6.06 -2.76 -15.35
CA LYS A 208 -6.25 -1.44 -14.73
C LYS A 208 -6.59 -1.55 -13.24
N ARG A 209 -7.46 -2.50 -12.88
CA ARG A 209 -7.86 -2.71 -11.49
C ARG A 209 -6.66 -3.05 -10.60
N PHE A 210 -5.77 -3.94 -11.06
CA PHE A 210 -4.63 -4.41 -10.26
C PHE A 210 -3.39 -3.49 -10.34
N ASN A 211 -3.20 -2.76 -11.45
CA ASN A 211 -2.01 -1.94 -11.68
C ASN A 211 -2.27 -0.42 -11.56
N SER A 212 -3.43 -0.01 -11.04
CA SER A 212 -3.72 1.41 -10.84
C SER A 212 -2.77 2.01 -9.79
N SER A 213 -2.13 3.12 -10.12
CA SER A 213 -1.29 3.84 -9.16
C SER A 213 -2.16 4.43 -8.04
N PRO A 214 -1.65 4.51 -6.80
CA PRO A 214 -2.31 5.25 -5.73
C PRO A 214 -2.59 6.69 -6.18
N GLY A 215 -3.78 7.20 -5.86
CA GLY A 215 -4.14 8.60 -6.17
C GLY A 215 -3.20 9.57 -5.45
N THR A 216 -2.72 10.59 -6.16
CA THR A 216 -2.01 11.73 -5.56
C THR A 216 -3.04 12.69 -4.97
N GLN A 217 -3.13 12.76 -3.64
CA GLN A 217 -4.02 13.70 -2.95
C GLN A 217 -3.27 14.99 -2.64
N VAL A 218 -3.91 16.14 -2.87
CA VAL A 218 -3.44 17.43 -2.33
C VAL A 218 -3.50 17.32 -0.81
N ILE A 219 -2.34 17.34 -0.15
CA ILE A 219 -2.24 17.19 1.30
C ILE A 219 -2.76 18.49 1.93
N ALA A 220 -3.78 18.39 2.77
CA ALA A 220 -4.30 19.54 3.52
C ALA A 220 -3.19 20.16 4.40
N PRO A 221 -3.21 21.48 4.66
CA PRO A 221 -2.29 22.10 5.61
C PRO A 221 -2.35 21.39 6.97
N LEU A 222 -1.20 21.34 7.66
CA LEU A 222 -1.14 20.74 8.99
C LEU A 222 -2.06 21.52 9.94
N PRO A 223 -2.89 20.85 10.75
CA PRO A 223 -3.76 21.55 11.70
C PRO A 223 -2.93 22.30 12.74
N ASP A 224 -3.44 23.44 13.25
CA ASP A 224 -2.75 24.37 14.16
C ASP A 224 -2.10 23.66 15.36
N ILE A 225 -2.78 22.64 15.87
CA ILE A 225 -2.33 21.74 16.93
C ILE A 225 -0.98 21.04 16.67
N ARG A 226 -0.52 21.01 15.42
CA ARG A 226 0.76 20.42 14.98
C ARG A 226 1.85 21.46 14.77
N VAL A 227 1.51 22.74 14.79
CA VAL A 227 2.40 23.85 14.42
C VAL A 227 2.64 24.79 15.61
N GLU A 228 1.64 24.94 16.48
CA GLU A 228 1.74 25.79 17.68
C GLU A 228 2.61 25.16 18.77
N GLN A 229 3.43 26.01 19.41
CA GLN A 229 4.21 25.63 20.58
C GLN A 229 3.29 25.42 21.78
N SER A 230 3.42 24.26 22.44
CA SER A 230 2.64 23.92 23.62
C SER A 230 3.47 23.08 24.59
N ALA A 231 3.01 22.96 25.84
CA ALA A 231 3.69 22.15 26.83
C ALA A 231 3.59 20.65 26.50
N PRO A 232 4.53 19.81 27.00
CA PRO A 232 4.41 18.37 26.86
C PRO A 232 3.05 17.87 27.38
N PHE A 233 2.47 16.91 26.67
CA PHE A 233 1.16 16.33 26.95
C PHE A 233 -0.06 17.29 26.91
N THR A 234 0.10 18.55 26.46
CA THR A 234 -1.05 19.43 26.17
C THR A 234 -1.97 18.84 25.11
N ILE A 235 -1.40 18.14 24.13
CA ILE A 235 -2.13 17.43 23.08
C ILE A 235 -1.69 15.97 23.10
N ILE A 236 -2.66 15.06 23.26
CA ILE A 236 -2.40 13.63 23.37
C ILE A 236 -3.15 12.83 22.32
N GLY A 237 -2.56 11.72 21.90
CA GLY A 237 -3.23 10.60 21.23
C GLY A 237 -3.36 9.43 22.20
N VAL A 238 -4.51 8.75 22.19
CA VAL A 238 -4.77 7.57 23.04
C VAL A 238 -5.13 6.35 22.20
N ASP A 239 -4.59 5.19 22.55
CA ASP A 239 -4.89 3.91 21.90
C ASP A 239 -4.76 2.73 22.89
N PHE A 240 -5.50 1.66 22.65
CA PHE A 240 -5.37 0.40 23.39
C PHE A 240 -4.55 -0.63 22.59
N ALA A 241 -3.36 -0.94 23.07
CA ALA A 241 -2.57 -2.07 22.57
C ALA A 241 -2.88 -3.36 23.35
N GLY A 242 -2.88 -4.50 22.67
CA GLY A 242 -3.09 -5.82 23.28
C GLY A 242 -4.13 -6.69 22.57
N PRO A 243 -4.42 -7.90 23.08
CA PRO A 243 -4.13 -8.34 24.45
C PRO A 243 -2.70 -8.83 24.70
N LEU A 244 -2.23 -8.67 25.94
CA LEU A 244 -1.09 -9.37 26.53
C LEU A 244 -1.62 -10.40 27.53
N PHE A 245 -0.96 -11.55 27.63
CA PHE A 245 -1.36 -12.61 28.57
C PHE A 245 -0.42 -12.60 29.78
N VAL A 246 -1.02 -12.71 30.97
CA VAL A 246 -0.30 -12.74 32.25
C VAL A 246 -0.18 -14.18 32.74
N LYS A 247 0.99 -14.53 33.28
CA LYS A 247 1.37 -15.91 33.64
C LYS A 247 0.41 -16.58 34.63
N ASP A 248 -0.04 -15.86 35.65
CA ASP A 248 -0.72 -16.46 36.80
C ASP A 248 -2.20 -16.76 36.53
N THR A 249 -2.87 -15.88 35.78
CA THR A 249 -4.33 -15.96 35.54
C THR A 249 -4.68 -16.33 34.10
N ASN A 250 -3.70 -16.33 33.20
CA ASN A 250 -3.88 -16.35 31.75
C ASN A 250 -4.91 -15.30 31.25
N ALA A 251 -5.14 -14.26 32.05
CA ALA A 251 -6.10 -13.22 31.77
C ALA A 251 -5.51 -12.22 30.77
N LYS A 252 -6.36 -11.74 29.87
CA LYS A 252 -6.00 -10.70 28.91
C LYS A 252 -5.83 -9.39 29.66
N HIS A 253 -4.68 -8.77 29.50
CA HIS A 253 -4.41 -7.41 29.87
C HIS A 253 -4.19 -6.57 28.61
N TYR A 254 -4.34 -5.27 28.74
CA TYR A 254 -4.13 -4.31 27.66
C TYR A 254 -3.22 -3.20 28.15
N ILE A 255 -2.62 -2.49 27.19
CA ILE A 255 -1.84 -1.29 27.46
C ILE A 255 -2.65 -0.13 26.93
N LEU A 256 -3.01 0.80 27.79
CA LEU A 256 -3.42 2.12 27.37
C LEU A 256 -2.15 2.91 27.05
N LEU A 257 -1.95 3.19 25.75
CA LEU A 257 -0.87 4.00 25.25
C LEU A 257 -1.37 5.44 25.11
N ILE A 258 -0.68 6.36 25.77
CA ILE A 258 -0.93 7.79 25.67
C ILE A 258 0.33 8.43 25.10
N THR A 259 0.24 9.12 23.97
CA THR A 259 1.40 9.76 23.34
C THR A 259 1.20 11.24 23.14
N CYS A 260 2.23 12.03 23.40
CA CYS A 260 2.23 13.46 23.19
C CYS A 260 2.43 13.81 21.71
N ALA A 261 1.55 14.62 21.14
CA ALA A 261 1.70 15.10 19.76
C ALA A 261 2.87 16.08 19.59
N VAL A 262 3.20 16.81 20.67
CA VAL A 262 4.24 17.86 20.71
C VAL A 262 5.64 17.25 20.77
N THR A 263 5.95 16.52 21.83
CA THR A 263 7.30 15.99 22.11
C THR A 263 7.51 14.55 21.63
N ARG A 264 6.44 13.87 21.23
CA ARG A 264 6.43 12.42 20.95
C ARG A 264 6.81 11.55 22.15
N SER A 265 6.66 12.08 23.37
CA SER A 265 6.72 11.26 24.59
C SER A 265 5.58 10.24 24.61
N VAL A 266 5.78 9.14 25.32
CA VAL A 266 4.76 8.12 25.61
C VAL A 266 4.57 7.98 27.12
N HIS A 267 3.34 7.66 27.53
CA HIS A 267 2.94 7.25 28.87
C HIS A 267 2.12 5.97 28.71
N LEU A 268 2.51 4.91 29.42
CA LEU A 268 1.98 3.57 29.26
C LEU A 268 1.33 3.10 30.56
N GLU A 269 0.07 2.65 30.47
CA GLU A 269 -0.68 2.13 31.61
C GLU A 269 -1.09 0.69 31.32
N LEU A 270 -0.71 -0.24 32.20
CA LEU A 270 -1.21 -1.62 32.15
C LEU A 270 -2.62 -1.66 32.74
N VAL A 271 -3.55 -2.27 32.02
CA VAL A 271 -4.96 -2.35 32.42
C VAL A 271 -5.54 -3.75 32.20
N GLY A 272 -6.53 -4.14 33.01
CA GLY A 272 -7.18 -5.45 32.90
C GLY A 272 -8.16 -5.58 31.72
N ASP A 273 -8.77 -4.47 31.29
CA ASP A 273 -9.74 -4.48 30.19
C ASP A 273 -9.75 -3.16 29.40
N LYS A 274 -10.59 -3.09 28.36
CA LYS A 274 -10.80 -1.89 27.54
C LYS A 274 -12.13 -1.19 27.88
N THR A 275 -12.63 -1.32 29.12
CA THR A 275 -13.88 -0.66 29.53
C THR A 275 -13.68 0.84 29.77
N THR A 276 -14.78 1.59 29.82
CA THR A 276 -14.73 3.03 30.05
C THR A 276 -14.22 3.37 31.45
N ASP A 277 -14.61 2.60 32.47
CA ASP A 277 -14.19 2.86 33.86
C ASP A 277 -12.68 2.65 34.04
N THR A 278 -12.17 1.55 33.48
CA THR A 278 -10.73 1.27 33.44
C THR A 278 -9.95 2.35 32.70
N PHE A 279 -10.48 2.84 31.56
CA PHE A 279 -9.90 3.98 30.86
C PHE A 279 -9.87 5.23 31.74
N LEU A 280 -10.98 5.60 32.39
CA LEU A 280 -11.06 6.81 33.22
C LEU A 280 -10.10 6.76 34.41
N LEU A 281 -9.93 5.60 35.04
CA LEU A 281 -8.95 5.40 36.11
C LEU A 281 -7.52 5.56 35.61
N ALA A 282 -7.19 4.96 34.46
CA ALA A 282 -5.87 5.10 33.83
C ALA A 282 -5.60 6.54 33.38
N PHE A 283 -6.60 7.21 32.82
CA PHE A 283 -6.54 8.60 32.40
C PHE A 283 -6.34 9.55 33.59
N ARG A 284 -6.99 9.27 34.73
CA ARG A 284 -6.76 10.01 35.98
C ARG A 284 -5.32 9.85 36.46
N ARG A 285 -4.76 8.62 36.45
CA ARG A 285 -3.35 8.39 36.80
C ARG A 285 -2.39 9.14 35.88
N PHE A 286 -2.69 9.17 34.59
CA PHE A 286 -1.95 9.96 33.61
C PHE A 286 -1.97 11.45 33.93
N ILE A 287 -3.15 12.06 34.13
CA ILE A 287 -3.27 13.49 34.45
C ILE A 287 -2.51 13.81 35.75
N SER A 288 -2.63 12.95 36.77
CA SER A 288 -1.92 13.14 38.04
C SER A 288 -0.39 13.10 37.90
N ARG A 289 0.16 12.42 36.89
CA ARG A 289 1.61 12.31 36.66
C ARG A 289 2.14 13.32 35.64
N ARG A 290 1.34 13.68 34.63
CA ARG A 290 1.76 14.45 33.46
C ARG A 290 1.12 15.83 33.35
N GLY A 291 0.12 16.12 34.17
CA GLY A 291 -0.68 17.34 34.11
C GLY A 291 -1.91 17.20 33.21
N LEU A 292 -2.76 18.23 33.23
CA LEU A 292 -4.01 18.27 32.47
C LEU A 292 -3.73 18.51 30.98
N CYS A 293 -4.29 17.68 30.11
CA CYS A 293 -4.25 17.92 28.66
C CYS A 293 -5.38 18.86 28.20
N SER A 294 -5.18 19.54 27.08
CA SER A 294 -6.20 20.36 26.42
C SER A 294 -6.96 19.61 25.33
N VAL A 295 -6.28 18.68 24.62
CA VAL A 295 -6.86 17.93 23.50
C VAL A 295 -6.54 16.45 23.61
N VAL A 296 -7.57 15.63 23.46
CA VAL A 296 -7.47 14.16 23.34
C VAL A 296 -7.86 13.75 21.93
N ILE A 297 -6.98 13.01 21.26
CA ILE A 297 -7.21 12.43 19.93
C ILE A 297 -7.34 10.91 20.08
N SER A 298 -8.42 10.31 19.60
CA SER A 298 -8.64 8.86 19.67
C SER A 298 -9.26 8.28 18.40
N ASP A 299 -9.29 6.95 18.31
CA ASP A 299 -10.16 6.26 17.36
C ASP A 299 -11.64 6.33 17.78
N ASN A 300 -12.52 5.84 16.90
CA ASN A 300 -13.97 5.82 17.12
C ASN A 300 -14.46 4.69 18.05
N ALA A 301 -13.57 4.07 18.85
CA ALA A 301 -13.97 3.00 19.76
C ALA A 301 -15.04 3.47 20.75
N ARG A 302 -16.01 2.58 21.03
CA ARG A 302 -17.14 2.87 21.94
C ARG A 302 -16.67 3.31 23.33
N THR A 303 -15.58 2.73 23.81
CA THR A 303 -14.95 3.07 25.09
C THR A 303 -14.60 4.55 25.19
N PHE A 304 -13.93 5.10 24.17
CA PHE A 304 -13.52 6.50 24.13
C PHE A 304 -14.71 7.44 23.96
N LYS A 305 -15.68 7.08 23.10
CA LYS A 305 -16.94 7.83 22.96
C LYS A 305 -17.69 7.98 24.26
N ARG A 306 -17.76 6.90 25.05
CA ARG A 306 -18.41 6.94 26.36
C ARG A 306 -17.56 7.71 27.39
N ALA A 307 -16.24 7.57 27.38
CA ALA A 307 -15.35 8.32 28.26
C ALA A 307 -15.47 9.84 28.06
N GLU A 308 -15.55 10.30 26.81
CA GLU A 308 -15.79 11.71 26.50
C GLU A 308 -17.08 12.23 27.15
N LEU A 309 -18.17 11.45 27.08
CA LEU A 309 -19.44 11.83 27.69
C LEU A 309 -19.35 11.93 29.21
N GLU A 310 -18.69 10.98 29.88
CA GLU A 310 -18.50 11.04 31.33
C GLU A 310 -17.64 12.23 31.76
N ILE A 311 -16.56 12.52 31.03
CA ILE A 311 -15.71 13.69 31.30
C ILE A 311 -16.50 14.99 31.11
N LYS A 312 -17.33 15.10 30.06
CA LYS A 312 -18.22 16.25 29.86
C LYS A 312 -19.24 16.39 30.99
N ARG A 313 -19.81 15.30 31.49
CA ARG A 313 -20.75 15.32 32.62
C ARG A 313 -20.09 15.85 33.89
N ILE A 314 -18.89 15.37 34.22
CA ILE A 314 -18.12 15.85 35.39
C ILE A 314 -17.87 17.35 35.27
N TRP A 315 -17.47 17.83 34.08
CA TRP A 315 -17.31 19.27 33.84
C TRP A 315 -18.59 20.08 34.07
N ASN A 316 -19.74 19.55 33.64
CA ASN A 316 -21.03 20.21 33.83
C ASN A 316 -21.47 20.24 35.31
N ILE A 317 -21.02 19.28 36.14
CA ILE A 317 -21.30 19.26 37.58
C ILE A 317 -20.40 20.28 38.31
N LEU A 318 -19.16 20.46 37.86
CA LEU A 318 -18.18 21.38 38.44
C LEU A 318 -18.45 22.88 38.13
N ASN A 319 -19.66 23.23 37.68
CA ASN A 319 -20.12 24.56 37.24
C ASN A 319 -20.18 25.66 38.35
N HIS A 320 -19.42 25.53 39.44
CA HIS A 320 -19.26 26.60 40.42
C HIS A 320 -18.48 27.78 39.79
N PRO A 321 -18.89 29.06 39.99
CA PRO A 321 -18.27 30.22 39.34
C PRO A 321 -16.74 30.30 39.53
N ASP A 322 -16.24 29.96 40.72
CA ASP A 322 -14.80 30.00 41.03
C ASP A 322 -14.00 28.86 40.37
N VAL A 323 -14.59 27.67 40.26
CA VAL A 323 -14.01 26.53 39.53
C VAL A 323 -14.02 26.83 38.02
N LYS A 324 -15.06 27.49 37.54
CA LYS A 324 -15.14 28.00 36.17
C LYS A 324 -14.05 29.04 35.91
N ASN A 325 -13.71 29.97 36.79
CA ASN A 325 -12.60 30.90 36.52
C ASN A 325 -11.22 30.22 36.51
N PHE A 326 -11.02 29.16 37.31
CA PHE A 326 -9.77 28.39 37.29
C PHE A 326 -9.65 27.41 36.09
N TYR A 327 -10.77 26.92 35.56
CA TYR A 327 -10.81 25.91 34.49
C TYR A 327 -11.53 26.33 33.19
N SER A 328 -12.06 27.54 33.08
CA SER A 328 -12.79 28.07 31.89
C SER A 328 -11.92 28.14 30.64
N PHE A 329 -10.60 28.18 30.80
CA PHE A 329 -9.62 28.06 29.73
C PHE A 329 -9.21 26.61 29.40
N ASN A 330 -9.63 25.61 30.20
CA ASN A 330 -9.02 24.27 30.29
C ASN A 330 -10.01 23.10 30.05
N GLY A 331 -11.07 23.31 29.26
CA GLY A 331 -11.93 22.21 28.83
C GLY A 331 -11.16 21.22 27.94
N ILE A 332 -11.21 19.92 28.25
CA ILE A 332 -10.61 18.89 27.41
C ILE A 332 -11.44 18.76 26.12
N LYS A 333 -10.87 19.17 24.98
CA LYS A 333 -11.47 18.96 23.65
C LYS A 333 -11.16 17.55 23.16
N TRP A 334 -12.19 16.78 22.83
CA TRP A 334 -12.02 15.47 22.21
C TRP A 334 -12.10 15.56 20.69
N GLN A 335 -11.21 14.86 19.99
CA GLN A 335 -11.19 14.76 18.53
C GLN A 335 -11.09 13.31 18.10
N TYR A 336 -11.92 12.90 17.13
CA TYR A 336 -11.88 11.56 16.56
C TYR A 336 -11.21 11.58 15.21
N ILE A 337 -10.36 10.58 14.95
CA ILE A 337 -9.81 10.38 13.61
C ILE A 337 -10.92 10.01 12.63
N VAL A 338 -10.78 10.48 11.39
CA VAL A 338 -11.70 10.09 10.30
C VAL A 338 -11.52 8.60 10.01
N GLU A 339 -12.63 7.87 9.92
CA GLU A 339 -12.61 6.44 9.62
C GLU A 339 -11.86 6.18 8.31
N ARG A 340 -10.90 5.24 8.32
CA ARG A 340 -10.02 4.89 7.18
C ARG A 340 -8.99 5.96 6.77
N ALA A 341 -8.87 7.08 7.50
CA ALA A 341 -7.87 8.12 7.25
C ALA A 341 -6.64 7.99 8.16
N VAL A 342 -5.92 6.88 8.01
CA VAL A 342 -4.73 6.47 8.79
C VAL A 342 -3.68 7.60 8.91
N TRP A 343 -3.56 8.48 7.90
CA TRP A 343 -2.57 9.57 7.90
C TRP A 343 -2.84 10.69 8.92
N TRP A 344 -4.10 10.92 9.31
CA TRP A 344 -4.42 11.86 10.41
C TRP A 344 -3.87 11.37 11.75
N GLY A 345 -3.72 10.06 11.90
CA GLY A 345 -3.21 9.38 13.09
C GLY A 345 -1.74 8.98 13.05
N GLY A 346 -1.02 9.22 11.95
CA GLY A 346 0.32 8.67 11.74
C GLY A 346 1.36 9.04 12.81
N PHE A 347 1.11 10.11 13.58
CA PHE A 347 1.97 10.51 14.69
C PHE A 347 1.89 9.55 15.88
N TYR A 348 0.69 9.04 16.21
CA TYR A 348 0.50 8.08 17.30
C TYR A 348 0.73 6.64 16.80
N GLU A 349 0.37 6.30 15.57
CA GLU A 349 0.58 4.94 15.02
C GLU A 349 2.05 4.54 15.00
N ARG A 350 2.93 5.50 14.66
CA ARG A 350 4.36 5.28 14.68
C ARG A 350 4.86 4.99 16.10
N MET A 351 4.29 5.64 17.12
CA MET A 351 4.61 5.39 18.54
C MET A 351 4.07 4.05 19.01
N VAL A 352 2.84 3.70 18.64
CA VAL A 352 2.25 2.37 18.89
C VAL A 352 3.16 1.28 18.34
N ARG A 353 3.67 1.46 17.11
CA ARG A 353 4.62 0.52 16.50
C ARG A 353 5.92 0.45 17.32
N THR A 354 6.51 1.58 17.70
CA THR A 354 7.74 1.61 18.53
C THR A 354 7.56 0.86 19.85
N VAL A 355 6.45 1.09 20.56
CA VAL A 355 6.12 0.40 21.82
C VAL A 355 5.94 -1.09 21.59
N LYS A 356 5.18 -1.51 20.57
CA LYS A 356 4.99 -2.93 20.23
C LYS A 356 6.31 -3.62 19.87
N THR A 357 7.19 -2.95 19.13
CA THR A 357 8.51 -3.49 18.78
C THR A 357 9.39 -3.65 20.01
N ALA A 358 9.43 -2.67 20.92
CA ALA A 358 10.17 -2.77 22.18
C ALA A 358 9.65 -3.95 23.03
N LEU A 359 8.33 -4.01 23.25
CA LEU A 359 7.69 -5.10 23.99
C LEU A 359 8.01 -6.48 23.40
N ARG A 360 7.88 -6.66 22.09
CA ARG A 360 8.19 -7.94 21.42
C ARG A 360 9.64 -8.36 21.61
N LYS A 361 10.58 -7.40 21.55
CA LYS A 361 12.01 -7.68 21.72
C LYS A 361 12.37 -7.99 23.16
N THR A 362 11.77 -7.29 24.14
CA THR A 362 12.05 -7.50 25.56
C THR A 362 11.38 -8.76 26.10
N LEU A 363 10.11 -9.01 25.75
CA LEU A 363 9.35 -10.14 26.28
C LEU A 363 9.62 -11.45 25.53
N GLY A 364 9.91 -11.40 24.22
CA GLY A 364 10.09 -12.61 23.41
C GLY A 364 8.88 -13.55 23.49
N LYS A 365 9.09 -14.76 24.03
CA LYS A 365 8.04 -15.76 24.30
C LYS A 365 7.62 -15.82 25.79
N SER A 366 8.20 -14.99 26.64
CA SER A 366 8.02 -15.05 28.09
C SER A 366 6.65 -14.47 28.50
N CYS A 367 5.95 -15.18 29.40
CA CYS A 367 4.78 -14.67 30.11
C CYS A 367 5.20 -14.20 31.50
N LEU A 368 4.86 -12.96 31.85
CA LEU A 368 5.20 -12.33 33.13
C LEU A 368 3.96 -12.24 34.05
N THR A 369 4.19 -12.10 35.35
CA THR A 369 3.13 -11.73 36.31
C THR A 369 2.73 -10.27 36.10
N VAL A 370 1.62 -9.82 36.68
CA VAL A 370 1.14 -8.42 36.52
C VAL A 370 2.20 -7.42 36.96
N GLU A 371 2.80 -7.62 38.14
CA GLU A 371 3.84 -6.75 38.71
C GLU A 371 5.09 -6.68 37.81
N HIS A 372 5.59 -7.84 37.36
CA HIS A 372 6.75 -7.86 36.47
C HIS A 372 6.44 -7.21 35.11
N LEU A 373 5.24 -7.44 34.57
CA LEU A 373 4.83 -6.82 33.30
C LEU A 373 4.69 -5.30 33.43
N LEU A 374 4.17 -4.82 34.57
CA LEU A 374 4.09 -3.39 34.86
C LEU A 374 5.48 -2.76 34.94
N THR A 375 6.42 -3.39 35.64
CA THR A 375 7.82 -2.92 35.71
C THR A 375 8.45 -2.81 34.33
N VAL A 376 8.38 -3.89 33.53
CA VAL A 376 8.91 -3.89 32.14
C VAL A 376 8.26 -2.80 31.29
N LEU A 377 6.97 -2.54 31.47
CA LEU A 377 6.26 -1.50 30.72
C LEU A 377 6.77 -0.10 31.07
N ILE A 378 7.01 0.18 32.35
CA ILE A 378 7.58 1.46 32.83
C ILE A 378 9.00 1.65 32.32
N GLU A 379 9.81 0.59 32.28
CA GLU A 379 11.17 0.64 31.72
C GLU A 379 11.16 0.92 30.22
N ILE A 380 10.27 0.26 29.47
CA ILE A 380 10.07 0.52 28.04
C ILE A 380 9.62 1.96 27.80
N GLU A 381 8.72 2.49 28.62
CA GLU A 381 8.33 3.90 28.57
C GLU A 381 9.57 4.82 28.73
N GLY A 382 10.40 4.58 29.74
CA GLY A 382 11.61 5.36 30.00
C GLY A 382 12.63 5.31 28.86
N MET A 383 12.83 4.12 28.27
CA MET A 383 13.70 3.91 27.12
C MET A 383 13.17 4.64 25.88
N ILE A 384 11.88 4.49 25.57
CA ILE A 384 11.26 5.14 24.41
C ILE A 384 11.29 6.66 24.57
N ASN A 385 11.09 7.19 25.77
CA ASN A 385 11.20 8.62 26.04
C ASN A 385 12.65 9.14 25.98
N SER A 386 13.64 8.27 26.12
CA SER A 386 15.07 8.63 26.01
C SER A 386 15.63 8.48 24.59
N ARG A 387 14.80 8.11 23.60
CA ARG A 387 15.20 7.98 22.20
C ARG A 387 15.47 9.35 21.54
N PRO A 388 16.40 9.45 20.57
CA PRO A 388 16.62 10.68 19.83
C PRO A 388 15.41 11.04 18.95
N ILE A 389 15.07 12.33 18.91
CA ILE A 389 14.07 12.91 17.99
C ILE A 389 14.70 13.91 17.00
N THR A 390 15.94 14.33 17.24
CA THR A 390 16.76 15.07 16.28
C THR A 390 17.80 14.16 15.65
N TYR A 391 18.49 14.67 14.64
CA TYR A 391 19.65 14.01 14.06
C TYR A 391 20.71 13.70 15.13
N VAL A 392 21.38 12.56 14.96
CA VAL A 392 22.51 12.14 15.79
C VAL A 392 23.73 12.21 14.89
N GLY A 393 24.58 13.21 15.10
CA GLY A 393 25.84 13.34 14.38
C GLY A 393 26.90 12.37 14.83
N SER A 394 27.96 12.29 14.03
CA SER A 394 29.16 11.49 14.30
C SER A 394 30.20 12.25 15.13
N ASP A 395 30.11 13.58 15.17
CA ASP A 395 31.18 14.44 15.68
C ASP A 395 30.95 14.78 17.16
N THR A 396 32.03 14.80 17.94
CA THR A 396 31.97 15.02 19.39
C THR A 396 31.63 16.46 19.80
N GLU A 397 31.82 17.40 18.88
CA GLU A 397 31.49 18.82 19.05
C GLU A 397 30.03 19.13 18.70
N GLU A 398 29.30 18.18 18.10
CA GLU A 398 27.89 18.37 17.79
C GLU A 398 27.01 18.28 19.04
N PRO A 399 25.94 19.09 19.12
CA PRO A 399 25.02 19.05 20.25
C PRO A 399 24.36 17.67 20.37
N THR A 400 24.29 17.16 21.59
CA THR A 400 23.64 15.88 21.88
C THR A 400 22.20 15.88 21.37
N ALA A 401 21.78 14.79 20.73
CA ALA A 401 20.43 14.69 20.18
C ALA A 401 19.35 14.90 21.24
N LEU A 402 18.37 15.75 20.92
CA LEU A 402 17.20 15.96 21.77
C LEU A 402 16.38 14.68 21.87
N THR A 403 15.77 14.50 23.03
CA THR A 403 14.92 13.35 23.33
C THR A 403 13.63 13.85 24.02
N PRO A 404 12.53 13.08 23.96
CA PRO A 404 11.32 13.45 24.68
C PRO A 404 11.54 13.68 26.19
N SER A 405 12.45 12.92 26.82
CA SER A 405 12.82 13.10 28.23
C SER A 405 13.46 14.45 28.53
N HIS A 406 14.18 15.08 27.58
CA HIS A 406 14.70 16.44 27.79
C HIS A 406 13.58 17.45 28.04
N PHE A 407 12.43 17.28 27.39
CA PHE A 407 11.27 18.16 27.63
C PHE A 407 10.52 17.84 28.92
N LEU A 408 10.63 16.62 29.43
CA LEU A 408 9.92 16.18 30.64
C LEU A 408 10.74 16.36 31.91
N LEU A 409 12.06 16.15 31.84
CA LEU A 409 12.97 16.07 32.97
C LEU A 409 14.18 16.99 32.84
N GLY A 410 14.35 17.69 31.71
CA GLY A 410 15.56 18.46 31.39
C GLY A 410 16.76 17.61 30.95
N LYS A 411 16.68 16.28 31.06
CA LYS A 411 17.74 15.34 30.69
C LYS A 411 17.19 14.00 30.21
N ARG A 412 18.05 13.14 29.65
CA ARG A 412 17.68 11.74 29.36
C ARG A 412 17.41 11.01 30.67
N ILE A 413 16.46 10.07 30.66
CA ILE A 413 16.22 9.25 31.87
C ILE A 413 17.49 8.47 32.17
N THR A 414 18.12 7.91 31.14
CA THR A 414 19.32 7.06 31.26
C THR A 414 20.64 7.81 31.48
N SER A 415 20.63 9.15 31.68
CA SER A 415 21.88 9.90 31.87
C SER A 415 22.40 9.77 33.30
N LEU A 416 23.72 9.55 33.42
CA LEU A 416 24.42 9.69 34.70
C LEU A 416 24.32 11.14 35.22
N PRO A 417 24.48 11.35 36.54
CA PRO A 417 24.54 12.69 37.13
C PRO A 417 25.60 13.55 36.44
N SER A 418 25.25 14.79 36.13
CA SER A 418 26.13 15.75 35.46
C SER A 418 26.55 16.91 36.37
N VAL A 419 27.65 17.58 36.05
CA VAL A 419 28.04 18.82 36.75
C VAL A 419 26.91 19.84 36.56
N ASN A 420 26.56 20.55 37.64
CA ASN A 420 25.41 21.44 37.80
C ASN A 420 24.03 20.79 38.04
N ASP A 421 23.92 19.45 38.06
CA ASP A 421 22.69 18.79 38.49
C ASP A 421 22.33 19.21 39.93
N VAL A 422 21.07 19.54 40.16
CA VAL A 422 20.53 19.79 41.49
C VAL A 422 20.16 18.45 42.13
N ILE A 423 20.61 18.24 43.36
CA ILE A 423 20.43 17.02 44.13
C ILE A 423 19.83 17.33 45.51
N LEU A 424 19.19 16.35 46.12
CA LEU A 424 18.84 16.40 47.55
C LEU A 424 19.95 15.71 48.35
N ILE A 425 20.47 16.41 49.35
CA ILE A 425 21.46 15.89 50.30
C ILE A 425 20.70 15.19 51.41
N LYS A 426 20.66 13.86 51.34
CA LYS A 426 20.09 13.03 52.39
C LYS A 426 20.85 13.26 53.69
N ASP A 427 20.11 13.57 54.75
CA ASP A 427 20.61 13.62 56.12
C ASP A 427 19.75 12.66 56.96
N ASP A 428 20.35 11.58 57.45
CA ASP A 428 19.65 10.52 58.18
C ASP A 428 19.13 10.99 59.54
N HIS A 429 19.59 12.14 60.04
CA HIS A 429 19.17 12.73 61.30
C HIS A 429 18.05 13.78 61.13
N LEU A 430 17.73 14.16 59.88
CA LEU A 430 16.69 15.13 59.57
C LEU A 430 15.51 14.46 58.87
N PRO A 431 14.27 14.85 59.17
CA PRO A 431 13.12 14.47 58.36
C PRO A 431 13.31 14.91 56.91
N GLN A 432 12.76 14.14 55.96
CA GLN A 432 12.98 14.34 54.51
C GLN A 432 12.69 15.77 54.03
N ASN A 433 11.72 16.47 54.65
CA ASN A 433 11.36 17.84 54.32
C ASN A 433 12.44 18.88 54.68
N PHE A 434 13.44 18.50 55.47
CA PHE A 434 14.58 19.32 55.88
C PHE A 434 15.88 18.95 55.17
N TRP A 435 15.86 17.98 54.26
CA TRP A 435 17.02 17.66 53.44
C TRP A 435 17.40 18.85 52.58
N LYS A 436 18.68 19.23 52.64
CA LYS A 436 19.18 20.41 51.93
C LYS A 436 19.29 20.11 50.44
N LEU A 437 18.98 21.09 49.60
CA LEU A 437 19.34 21.04 48.18
C LEU A 437 20.83 21.33 48.01
N GLY A 438 21.45 20.58 47.11
CA GLY A 438 22.82 20.79 46.68
C GLY A 438 22.94 20.81 45.16
N ARG A 439 24.08 21.27 44.66
CA ARG A 439 24.43 21.24 43.24
C ARG A 439 25.77 20.52 43.06
N ILE A 440 25.86 19.64 42.08
CA ILE A 440 27.12 18.97 41.73
C ILE A 440 28.09 19.99 41.13
N ILE A 441 29.30 20.09 41.68
CA ILE A 441 30.38 20.94 41.18
C ILE A 441 31.37 20.12 40.37
N GLU A 442 31.62 18.88 40.79
CA GLU A 442 32.65 18.02 40.21
C GLU A 442 32.24 16.55 40.31
N LEU A 443 32.51 15.77 39.27
CA LEU A 443 32.31 14.32 39.27
C LEU A 443 33.65 13.62 39.48
N LEU A 444 33.69 12.64 40.38
CA LEU A 444 34.91 11.92 40.75
C LEU A 444 34.84 10.48 40.22
N PRO A 445 35.47 10.17 39.07
CA PRO A 445 35.52 8.82 38.54
C PRO A 445 36.44 7.93 39.38
N GLY A 446 36.03 6.66 39.57
CA GLY A 446 36.89 5.64 40.18
C GLY A 446 37.97 5.14 39.22
N ARG A 447 38.79 4.18 39.69
CA ARG A 447 39.89 3.59 38.88
C ARG A 447 39.42 2.90 37.60
N ASP A 448 38.15 2.49 37.54
CA ASP A 448 37.49 1.88 36.39
C ASP A 448 36.77 2.91 35.49
N GLY A 449 36.98 4.21 35.72
CA GLY A 449 36.35 5.29 34.96
C GLY A 449 34.88 5.55 35.30
N LYS A 450 34.27 4.77 36.21
CA LYS A 450 32.86 4.96 36.60
C LYS A 450 32.74 5.99 37.72
N VAL A 451 31.85 6.97 37.55
CA VAL A 451 31.56 7.99 38.56
C VAL A 451 30.74 7.37 39.70
N ARG A 452 31.32 7.35 40.91
CA ARG A 452 30.64 6.88 42.14
C ARG A 452 30.59 7.93 43.24
N ALA A 453 31.37 9.00 43.10
CA ALA A 453 31.39 10.12 44.01
C ALA A 453 31.29 11.44 43.27
N CYS A 454 30.83 12.47 43.95
CA CYS A 454 30.81 13.83 43.43
C CYS A 454 31.06 14.84 44.55
N LYS A 455 31.58 16.00 44.14
CA LYS A 455 31.70 17.18 44.98
C LYS A 455 30.45 18.04 44.81
N ILE A 456 29.89 18.50 45.92
CA ILE A 456 28.60 19.18 45.93
C ILE A 456 28.69 20.49 46.71
N THR A 457 27.90 21.49 46.32
CA THR A 457 27.69 22.74 47.08
C THR A 457 26.26 22.82 47.59
N SER A 458 26.02 23.40 48.77
CA SER A 458 24.67 23.62 49.31
C SER A 458 24.16 25.03 48.98
N LEU A 459 22.86 25.15 48.67
CA LEU A 459 22.21 26.42 48.30
C LEU A 459 21.62 27.17 49.53
N SER A 460 22.26 27.14 50.71
CA SER A 460 21.80 27.96 51.85
C SER A 460 22.48 29.32 51.88
N LYS A 461 21.70 30.39 52.10
CA LYS A 461 22.14 31.80 52.14
C LYS A 461 23.17 32.13 53.24
N PHE A 462 23.40 31.22 54.17
CA PHE A 462 24.41 31.29 55.19
C PHE A 462 25.12 29.93 55.23
N ASP A 463 26.43 29.98 55.05
CA ASP A 463 27.46 28.98 55.40
C ASP A 463 28.40 28.58 54.26
N VAL A 464 29.67 28.73 54.62
CA VAL A 464 30.92 28.15 54.13
C VAL A 464 30.74 26.96 53.18
N THR A 465 31.52 26.95 52.10
CA THR A 465 31.79 25.79 51.23
C THR A 465 32.18 24.58 52.08
N LEU A 466 31.19 23.80 52.50
CA LEU A 466 31.40 22.47 53.04
C LEU A 466 31.59 21.55 51.84
N ASP A 467 32.84 21.37 51.46
CA ASP A 467 33.29 20.33 50.53
C ASP A 467 32.94 18.96 51.11
N ARG A 468 31.70 18.50 50.89
CA ARG A 468 31.25 17.17 51.29
C ARG A 468 31.40 16.23 50.09
N PHE A 469 32.13 15.14 50.29
CA PHE A 469 32.14 14.03 49.36
C PHE A 469 30.82 13.26 49.49
N ALA A 470 30.01 13.24 48.43
CA ALA A 470 28.91 12.31 48.34
C ALA A 470 29.45 10.96 47.87
N THR A 471 29.64 10.00 48.78
CA THR A 471 30.18 8.66 48.50
C THR A 471 29.12 7.63 48.06
N ARG A 472 27.85 8.01 48.15
CA ARG A 472 26.70 7.26 47.64
C ARG A 472 25.79 8.21 46.85
N LEU A 473 26.21 8.59 45.64
CA LEU A 473 25.23 8.94 44.61
C LEU A 473 24.28 7.73 44.54
N ALA A 474 23.00 7.93 44.86
CA ALA A 474 22.04 6.83 45.01
C ALA A 474 22.27 5.81 43.89
N ALA A 475 22.80 4.65 44.27
CA ALA A 475 23.23 3.59 43.38
C ALA A 475 22.04 2.93 42.66
N GLU A 476 20.85 3.55 42.73
CA GLU A 476 19.62 3.13 42.09
C GLU A 476 19.72 3.13 40.56
N PHE A 477 20.65 3.91 39.98
CA PHE A 477 20.85 3.96 38.54
C PHE A 477 21.74 2.82 37.98
N ILE A 478 22.74 2.38 38.75
CA ILE A 478 23.53 1.18 38.42
C ILE A 478 22.66 -0.06 38.65
N ILE A 479 21.81 -0.03 39.68
CA ILE A 479 20.79 -1.05 39.91
C ILE A 479 19.85 -1.12 38.69
N PHE A 480 19.39 -0.03 38.08
CA PHE A 480 18.48 -0.09 36.91
C PHE A 480 19.05 -0.84 35.68
N LEU A 481 20.36 -0.76 35.42
CA LEU A 481 21.01 -1.49 34.32
C LEU A 481 21.43 -2.92 34.72
N GLU A 482 21.84 -3.15 35.97
CA GLU A 482 22.18 -4.49 36.48
C GLU A 482 20.94 -5.34 36.85
N PHE A 483 19.85 -4.73 37.32
CA PHE A 483 18.51 -5.36 37.50
C PHE A 483 17.97 -5.86 36.16
N PHE A 484 18.23 -5.15 35.07
CA PHE A 484 17.82 -5.55 33.73
C PHE A 484 18.42 -6.90 33.33
N SER A 485 19.69 -7.17 33.72
CA SER A 485 20.33 -8.48 33.55
C SER A 485 19.83 -9.52 34.56
N LEU A 486 19.55 -9.10 35.80
CA LEU A 486 19.18 -10.01 36.90
C LEU A 486 17.72 -10.53 36.81
N ILE A 487 16.76 -9.69 36.43
CA ILE A 487 15.33 -10.04 36.35
C ILE A 487 14.99 -10.78 35.04
N LEU A 488 15.65 -10.44 33.92
CA LEU A 488 15.38 -11.06 32.63
C LEU A 488 16.29 -12.24 32.29
N GLY A 489 17.26 -12.60 33.14
CA GLY A 489 18.16 -13.73 32.88
C GLY A 489 18.80 -13.63 31.49
N VAL A 490 19.25 -12.44 31.10
CA VAL A 490 19.74 -12.16 29.74
C VAL A 490 20.97 -13.01 29.40
N ASP A 491 21.73 -13.46 30.40
CA ASP A 491 22.84 -14.39 30.21
C ASP A 491 22.41 -15.85 29.95
N GLN A 492 21.21 -16.28 30.35
CA GLN A 492 20.70 -17.63 30.03
C GLN A 492 19.92 -17.69 28.70
N LEU A 493 19.33 -16.59 28.26
CA LEU A 493 18.59 -16.53 26.98
C LEU A 493 19.50 -16.39 25.76
N ALA A 494 20.73 -15.89 25.92
CA ALA A 494 21.74 -15.93 24.85
C ALA A 494 22.27 -17.35 24.59
N ALA A 495 22.30 -18.21 25.62
CA ALA A 495 22.85 -19.56 25.54
C ALA A 495 21.91 -20.61 24.92
N SER A 496 20.61 -20.32 24.77
CA SER A 496 19.61 -21.29 24.29
C SER A 496 19.19 -21.10 22.81
N ARG A 497 19.91 -20.27 22.04
CA ARG A 497 19.73 -20.19 20.58
C ARG A 497 20.43 -21.36 19.86
N LEU A 498 19.93 -22.57 20.07
CA LEU A 498 20.16 -23.73 19.19
C LEU A 498 19.16 -24.82 19.56
N GLN A 499 17.90 -24.66 19.14
CA GLN A 499 17.09 -25.73 18.57
C GLN A 499 15.75 -25.16 18.09
N LEU A 500 15.56 -25.28 16.77
CA LEU A 500 14.32 -25.03 16.07
C LEU A 500 13.31 -26.11 16.47
N ASP A 501 12.07 -25.71 16.77
CA ASP A 501 10.94 -26.45 16.22
C ASP A 501 9.75 -25.52 15.95
N SER A 502 9.19 -25.70 14.76
CA SER A 502 8.14 -24.91 14.15
C SER A 502 6.84 -25.67 14.27
N ARG A 503 6.02 -25.34 15.27
CA ARG A 503 4.60 -25.72 15.34
C ARG A 503 3.96 -24.93 16.48
N ASN A 504 2.85 -24.24 16.17
CA ASN A 504 2.00 -23.40 17.04
C ASN A 504 2.28 -21.88 16.97
N LEU A 505 1.86 -21.28 15.84
CA LEU A 505 1.46 -19.87 15.78
C LEU A 505 -0.04 -19.76 16.09
N PRO A 506 -0.45 -18.88 17.01
CA PRO A 506 -1.70 -18.14 16.88
C PRO A 506 -1.43 -16.83 16.11
N GLU A 507 -2.36 -16.47 15.23
CA GLU A 507 -2.36 -15.24 14.44
C GLU A 507 -2.29 -13.98 15.31
N PHE A 508 -1.07 -13.56 15.64
CA PHE A 508 -0.75 -12.20 16.05
C PHE A 508 0.67 -11.87 15.61
N LEU A 509 0.89 -11.76 14.30
CA LEU A 509 2.12 -11.23 13.73
C LEU A 509 1.82 -10.10 12.76
#